data_AF-A0A2M7B5B4-F1
#
_entry.id   AF-A0A2M7B5B4-F1
#
_cell.length_a   1.000
_cell.length_b   1.000
_cell.length_c   1.000
_cell.angle_alpha   90.00
_cell.angle_beta   90.00
_cell.angle_gamma   90.00
#
_symmetry.space_group_name_H-M   'P 1'
#
loop_
_entity.id
_entity.type
_entity.pdbx_description
1 polymer ?
#
loop_
_entity_poly.entity_id
_entity_poly.type
_entity_poly.pdbx_seq_one_letter_code
_entity_poly.pdbx_strand_id
1 'polypeptide(L)'
;MNWLTISVLAQVILGTSAVFDKILLGRKFFNPFVYAFWLGVLGVFSAVLLPFGFQAVSFQLIGVAFLAGAFFILAIFFLFYALDLSEASQTLPVIGGISPLFTLIFSYFLLGSWLGSGDLAAFLIIISGALILFAVEKKEIRKSALFLILLSSLFFGASNVLSKIVFEAGNFVSGFFWIKIGGVLSALLFLVFKKYRRQILDSSRRNLTSHYFLYLANRIYAGIGSALVGLAIFLSYQPALVDAVQSFKYVIIFLAALVLLKERFYGKILVGKLLATIFISFGIFLIAVIGYARAIPIDKSRPIVWGLTYSTKFAGQLGLNWQEAYGKILAELKPKKVRLVAYWDEIEKERGSFDFSKTDWLLQKTKEGGAPVILAIGLKAPRWPEFHAPDWARSMSVEDRENALREYLKKVIERYKNESLIESWQIENEPFLRFGERLKRGEDFLEREISAVKSIDDKKPVLITDSGEFGLWYKAAKKGDVFGTTMYRKVHAKALGWLFGNIEYPIGPEHFRLKEKIIRFLINDFTKKFIVIELQAEPWSKIALEKITYDEQIKLFSLDYFADTIRYAKETGFDEYYFWGAEWWYFIKEKYQDSRYWNFAKTIFNQ
;
A
#
# COMPACT_ATOMS: atom_id res chain seq x y z
N MET A 1 4.57 -9.58 -10.26
CA MET A 1 4.14 -8.76 -11.42
C MET A 1 3.55 -9.57 -12.58
N ASN A 2 3.85 -10.87 -12.71
CA ASN A 2 3.42 -11.66 -13.88
C ASN A 2 1.89 -11.82 -14.03
N TRP A 3 1.14 -11.96 -12.93
CA TRP A 3 -0.31 -12.18 -13.00
C TRP A 3 -1.08 -10.96 -13.58
N LEU A 4 -0.65 -9.73 -13.27
CA LEU A 4 -1.36 -8.51 -13.69
C LEU A 4 -1.26 -8.32 -15.20
N THR A 5 -0.05 -8.47 -15.75
CA THR A 5 0.19 -8.40 -17.20
C THR A 5 -0.62 -9.47 -17.95
N ILE A 6 -0.65 -10.70 -17.43
CA ILE A 6 -1.46 -11.79 -17.99
C ILE A 6 -2.95 -11.44 -17.93
N SER A 7 -3.43 -10.90 -16.81
CA SER A 7 -4.84 -10.50 -16.67
C SER A 7 -5.23 -9.39 -17.65
N VAL A 8 -4.40 -8.35 -17.78
CA VAL A 8 -4.63 -7.25 -18.75
C VAL A 8 -4.65 -7.80 -20.18
N LEU A 9 -3.70 -8.64 -20.56
CA LEU A 9 -3.68 -9.29 -21.88
C LEU A 9 -4.95 -10.12 -22.11
N ALA A 10 -5.39 -10.88 -21.10
CA ALA A 10 -6.63 -11.64 -21.16
C ALA A 10 -7.84 -10.73 -21.44
N GLN A 11 -7.92 -9.57 -20.79
CA GLN A 11 -9.02 -8.63 -21.01
C GLN A 11 -8.96 -7.92 -22.36
N VAL A 12 -7.77 -7.68 -22.91
CA VAL A 12 -7.61 -7.19 -24.29
C VAL A 12 -8.16 -8.22 -25.29
N ILE A 13 -7.81 -9.49 -25.09
CA ILE A 13 -8.29 -10.59 -25.94
C ILE A 13 -9.81 -10.72 -25.85
N LEU A 14 -10.36 -10.80 -24.64
CA LEU A 14 -11.80 -10.95 -24.42
C LEU A 14 -12.59 -9.72 -24.90
N GLY A 15 -12.04 -8.51 -24.72
CA GLY A 15 -12.68 -7.27 -25.14
C GLY A 15 -12.75 -7.13 -26.66
N THR A 16 -11.64 -7.41 -27.35
CA THR A 16 -11.60 -7.39 -28.82
C THR A 16 -12.43 -8.53 -29.42
N SER A 17 -12.42 -9.71 -28.81
CA SER A 17 -13.27 -10.84 -29.22
C SER A 17 -14.77 -10.52 -29.14
N ALA A 18 -15.20 -9.78 -28.11
CA ALA A 18 -16.59 -9.35 -27.96
C ALA A 18 -17.02 -8.36 -29.06
N VAL A 19 -16.10 -7.52 -29.54
CA VAL A 19 -16.37 -6.62 -30.69
C VAL A 19 -16.47 -7.41 -31.99
N PHE A 20 -15.59 -8.39 -32.21
CA PHE A 20 -15.71 -9.29 -33.36
C PHE A 20 -17.02 -10.08 -33.36
N ASP A 21 -17.50 -10.55 -32.20
CA ASP A 21 -18.81 -11.20 -32.11
C ASP A 21 -19.93 -10.28 -32.60
N LYS A 22 -19.89 -9.00 -32.19
CA LYS A 22 -20.88 -8.01 -32.64
C LYS A 22 -20.85 -7.80 -34.16
N ILE A 23 -19.66 -7.84 -34.77
CA ILE A 23 -19.48 -7.71 -36.23
C ILE A 23 -19.96 -8.96 -36.97
N LEU A 24 -19.61 -10.15 -36.48
CA LEU A 24 -19.83 -11.42 -37.17
C LEU A 24 -21.26 -11.98 -37.03
N LEU A 25 -21.94 -11.70 -35.91
CA LEU A 25 -23.24 -12.32 -35.59
C LEU A 25 -24.45 -11.38 -35.78
N GLY A 26 -24.25 -10.06 -35.80
CA GLY A 26 -25.33 -9.07 -35.83
C GLY A 26 -26.27 -9.15 -34.60
N ARG A 27 -27.35 -8.36 -34.58
CA ARG A 27 -28.41 -8.47 -33.54
C ARG A 27 -29.30 -9.68 -33.83
N LYS A 28 -28.89 -10.88 -33.42
CA LYS A 28 -29.80 -12.05 -33.38
C LYS A 28 -30.19 -12.35 -31.93
N PHE A 29 -31.49 -12.53 -31.71
CA PHE A 29 -32.03 -13.08 -30.45
C PHE A 29 -31.41 -14.46 -30.21
N PHE A 30 -30.59 -14.59 -29.17
CA PHE A 30 -30.04 -15.86 -28.73
C PHE A 30 -30.89 -16.38 -27.57
N ASN A 31 -31.18 -17.67 -27.56
CA ASN A 31 -31.76 -18.31 -26.39
C ASN A 31 -30.67 -18.39 -25.31
N PRO A 32 -30.81 -17.69 -24.16
CA PRO A 32 -29.78 -17.62 -23.11
C PRO A 32 -29.26 -18.98 -22.67
N PHE A 33 -30.19 -19.93 -22.59
CA PHE A 33 -29.92 -21.29 -22.16
C PHE A 33 -29.06 -22.06 -23.16
N VAL A 34 -29.37 -21.96 -24.45
CA VAL A 34 -28.63 -22.62 -25.52
C VAL A 34 -27.19 -22.10 -25.57
N TYR A 35 -26.99 -20.81 -25.34
CA TYR A 35 -25.67 -20.21 -25.34
C TYR A 35 -24.83 -20.65 -24.14
N ALA A 36 -25.43 -20.66 -22.94
CA ALA A 36 -24.77 -21.18 -21.73
C ALA A 36 -24.37 -22.66 -21.89
N PHE A 37 -25.24 -23.48 -22.50
CA PHE A 37 -24.95 -24.88 -22.80
C PHE A 37 -23.72 -25.03 -23.71
N TRP A 38 -23.73 -24.39 -24.88
CA TRP A 38 -22.64 -24.55 -25.85
C TRP A 38 -21.31 -24.00 -25.31
N LEU A 39 -21.34 -22.88 -24.58
CA LEU A 39 -20.14 -22.35 -23.93
C LEU A 39 -19.59 -23.32 -22.88
N GLY A 40 -20.46 -23.98 -22.10
CA GLY A 40 -20.05 -25.01 -21.15
C GLY A 40 -19.41 -26.23 -21.81
N VAL A 41 -19.99 -26.72 -22.91
CA VAL A 41 -19.45 -27.86 -23.67
C VAL A 41 -18.06 -27.58 -24.26
N LEU A 42 -17.76 -26.33 -24.62
CA LEU A 42 -16.41 -25.94 -25.08
C LEU A 42 -15.32 -26.19 -24.01
N GLY A 43 -15.69 -26.40 -22.75
CA GLY A 43 -14.77 -26.82 -21.70
C GLY A 43 -14.03 -28.13 -21.98
N VAL A 44 -14.56 -29.00 -22.86
CA VAL A 44 -13.90 -30.26 -23.27
C VAL A 44 -12.53 -29.99 -23.90
N PHE A 45 -12.33 -28.85 -24.57
CA PHE A 45 -11.05 -28.49 -25.18
C PHE A 45 -9.94 -28.23 -24.16
N SER A 46 -10.25 -28.12 -22.86
CA SER A 46 -9.23 -28.11 -21.81
C SER A 46 -8.36 -29.37 -21.80
N ALA A 47 -8.86 -30.50 -22.33
CA ALA A 47 -8.11 -31.74 -22.46
C ALA A 47 -6.83 -31.60 -23.30
N VAL A 48 -6.76 -30.61 -24.20
CA VAL A 48 -5.55 -30.31 -24.99
C VAL A 48 -4.37 -29.94 -24.10
N LEU A 49 -4.63 -29.44 -22.88
CA LEU A 49 -3.57 -29.07 -21.93
C LEU A 49 -2.98 -30.27 -21.17
N LEU A 50 -3.63 -31.44 -21.18
CA LEU A 50 -3.22 -32.60 -20.38
C LEU A 50 -1.75 -33.02 -20.59
N PRO A 51 -1.23 -33.08 -21.83
CA PRO A 51 0.17 -33.47 -22.07
C PRO A 51 1.20 -32.49 -21.47
N PHE A 52 0.80 -31.28 -21.12
CA PHE A 52 1.70 -30.20 -20.69
C PHE A 52 1.87 -30.09 -19.18
N GLY A 53 1.33 -31.01 -18.38
CA GLY A 53 1.54 -31.01 -16.93
C GLY A 53 0.42 -31.60 -16.09
N PHE A 54 -0.38 -32.52 -16.65
CA PHE A 54 -1.40 -33.20 -15.85
C PHE A 54 -0.76 -34.04 -14.73
N GLN A 55 -1.29 -33.84 -13.53
CA GLN A 55 -0.97 -34.58 -12.32
C GLN A 55 -2.28 -35.06 -11.68
N ALA A 56 -2.27 -36.28 -11.17
CA ALA A 56 -3.39 -36.80 -10.39
C ALA A 56 -3.60 -35.95 -9.13
N VAL A 57 -4.85 -35.67 -8.80
CA VAL A 57 -5.26 -34.88 -7.64
C VAL A 57 -6.27 -35.66 -6.81
N SER A 58 -6.45 -35.30 -5.54
CA SER A 58 -7.38 -36.00 -4.64
C SER A 58 -8.83 -35.88 -5.10
N PHE A 59 -9.66 -36.87 -4.77
CA PHE A 59 -11.09 -36.85 -5.10
C PHE A 59 -11.82 -35.65 -4.50
N GLN A 60 -11.41 -35.21 -3.31
CA GLN A 60 -11.92 -34.00 -2.67
C GLN A 60 -11.63 -32.76 -3.54
N LEU A 61 -10.41 -32.64 -4.06
CA LEU A 61 -10.03 -31.52 -4.92
C LEU A 61 -10.78 -31.53 -6.26
N ILE A 62 -10.99 -32.71 -6.84
CA ILE A 62 -11.84 -32.89 -8.04
C ILE A 62 -13.27 -32.42 -7.73
N GLY A 63 -13.81 -32.76 -6.56
CA GLY A 63 -15.14 -32.29 -6.11
C GLY A 63 -15.22 -30.75 -6.05
N VAL A 64 -14.20 -30.10 -5.47
CA VAL A 64 -14.12 -28.62 -5.42
C VAL A 64 -14.00 -28.03 -6.83
N ALA A 65 -13.20 -28.63 -7.71
CA ALA A 65 -13.06 -28.23 -9.10
C ALA A 65 -14.39 -28.35 -9.86
N PHE A 66 -15.12 -29.43 -9.65
CA PHE A 66 -16.44 -29.63 -10.23
C PHE A 66 -17.43 -28.57 -9.78
N LEU A 67 -17.43 -28.23 -8.48
CA LEU A 67 -18.26 -27.15 -7.95
C LEU A 67 -17.88 -25.78 -8.53
N ALA A 68 -16.58 -25.49 -8.66
CA ALA A 68 -16.09 -24.26 -9.30
C ALA A 68 -16.58 -24.14 -10.75
N GLY A 69 -16.50 -25.23 -11.52
CA GLY A 69 -17.02 -25.32 -12.88
C GLY A 69 -18.54 -25.19 -12.95
N ALA A 70 -19.27 -25.81 -12.03
CA ALA A 70 -20.73 -25.71 -11.95
C ALA A 70 -21.18 -24.27 -11.68
N PHE A 71 -20.57 -23.61 -10.70
CA PHE A 71 -20.85 -22.21 -10.39
C PHE A 71 -20.50 -21.29 -11.56
N PHE A 72 -19.43 -21.56 -12.31
CA PHE A 72 -19.15 -20.81 -13.54
C PHE A 72 -20.30 -20.91 -14.56
N ILE A 73 -20.85 -22.11 -14.79
CA ILE A 73 -21.97 -22.30 -15.73
C ILE A 73 -23.25 -21.64 -15.22
N LEU A 74 -23.54 -21.72 -13.92
CA LEU A 74 -24.66 -21.00 -13.31
C LEU A 74 -24.51 -19.48 -13.47
N ALA A 75 -23.31 -18.95 -13.26
CA ALA A 75 -23.01 -17.53 -13.44
C ALA A 75 -23.29 -17.09 -14.88
N ILE A 76 -22.85 -17.87 -15.86
CA ILE A 76 -23.07 -17.63 -17.29
C ILE A 76 -24.56 -17.74 -17.66
N PHE A 77 -25.26 -18.73 -17.10
CA PHE A 77 -26.69 -18.88 -17.30
C PHE A 77 -27.45 -17.63 -16.84
N PHE A 78 -27.23 -17.16 -15.61
CA PHE A 78 -27.87 -15.95 -15.11
C PHE A 78 -27.45 -14.69 -15.87
N LEU A 79 -26.19 -14.61 -16.31
CA LEU A 79 -25.70 -13.52 -17.16
C LEU A 79 -26.51 -13.43 -18.46
N PHE A 80 -26.66 -14.54 -19.20
CA PHE A 80 -27.39 -14.49 -20.46
C PHE A 80 -28.89 -14.22 -20.28
N TYR A 81 -29.49 -14.69 -19.19
CA TYR A 81 -30.86 -14.31 -18.85
C TYR A 81 -30.99 -12.82 -18.50
N ALA A 82 -30.01 -12.24 -17.81
CA ALA A 82 -29.99 -10.81 -17.55
C ALA A 82 -29.88 -10.01 -18.86
N LEU A 83 -29.06 -10.48 -19.82
CA LEU A 83 -28.91 -9.87 -21.15
C LEU A 83 -30.15 -10.01 -22.04
N ASP A 84 -31.03 -10.97 -21.77
CA ASP A 84 -32.33 -11.07 -22.45
C ASP A 84 -33.35 -10.06 -21.90
N LEU A 85 -33.18 -9.64 -20.64
CA LEU A 85 -34.05 -8.68 -19.95
C LEU A 85 -33.51 -7.24 -19.93
N SER A 86 -32.23 -7.03 -20.24
CA SER A 86 -31.53 -5.74 -20.17
C SER A 86 -30.40 -5.66 -21.21
N GLU A 87 -29.92 -4.46 -21.51
CA GLU A 87 -28.87 -4.26 -22.51
C GLU A 87 -27.48 -4.67 -21.98
N ALA A 88 -26.62 -5.14 -22.89
CA ALA A 88 -25.25 -5.53 -22.58
C ALA A 88 -24.42 -4.37 -22.00
N SER A 89 -24.67 -3.14 -22.46
CA SER A 89 -24.04 -1.92 -21.95
C SER A 89 -24.36 -1.63 -20.48
N GLN A 90 -25.41 -2.23 -19.93
CA GLN A 90 -25.81 -2.06 -18.53
C GLN A 90 -25.45 -3.29 -17.69
N THR A 91 -25.76 -4.48 -18.20
CA THR A 91 -25.58 -5.75 -17.48
C THR A 91 -24.11 -6.05 -17.21
N LEU A 92 -23.25 -5.90 -18.21
CA LEU A 92 -21.86 -6.33 -18.13
C LEU A 92 -21.00 -5.45 -17.19
N PRO A 93 -21.08 -4.11 -17.23
CA PRO A 93 -20.33 -3.28 -16.30
C PRO A 93 -20.71 -3.50 -14.83
N VAL A 94 -22.00 -3.73 -14.53
CA VAL A 94 -22.44 -4.01 -13.17
C VAL A 94 -21.85 -5.33 -12.67
N ILE A 95 -21.88 -6.39 -13.48
CA ILE A 95 -21.23 -7.66 -13.12
C ILE A 95 -19.73 -7.45 -12.90
N GLY A 96 -19.06 -6.67 -13.76
CA GLY A 96 -17.64 -6.34 -13.61
C GLY A 96 -17.30 -5.51 -12.37
N GLY A 97 -18.27 -4.77 -11.82
CA GLY A 97 -18.13 -4.03 -10.56
C GLY A 97 -18.56 -4.82 -9.31
N ILE A 98 -19.53 -5.72 -9.42
CA ILE A 98 -20.10 -6.45 -8.26
C ILE A 98 -19.46 -7.82 -8.05
N SER A 99 -19.15 -8.57 -9.12
CA SER A 99 -18.48 -9.88 -9.00
C SER A 99 -17.18 -9.82 -8.17
N PRO A 100 -16.31 -8.81 -8.36
CA PRO A 100 -15.07 -8.75 -7.59
C PRO A 100 -15.31 -8.52 -6.09
N LEU A 101 -16.42 -7.89 -5.71
CA LEU A 101 -16.81 -7.73 -4.31
C LEU A 101 -17.18 -9.09 -3.69
N PHE A 102 -17.95 -9.92 -4.41
CA PHE A 102 -18.23 -11.28 -3.96
C PHE A 102 -16.97 -12.14 -3.93
N THR A 103 -16.08 -12.01 -4.94
CA THR A 103 -14.76 -12.67 -4.92
C THR A 103 -13.98 -12.27 -3.66
N LEU A 104 -13.94 -10.99 -3.30
CA LEU A 104 -13.26 -10.51 -2.10
C LEU A 104 -13.87 -11.06 -0.81
N ILE A 105 -15.21 -11.06 -0.70
CA ILE A 105 -15.94 -11.61 0.44
C ILE A 105 -15.65 -13.10 0.60
N PHE A 106 -15.74 -13.89 -0.47
CA PHE A 106 -15.45 -15.31 -0.42
C PHE A 106 -13.98 -15.61 -0.16
N SER A 107 -13.05 -14.82 -0.71
CA SER A 107 -11.62 -14.94 -0.39
C SER A 107 -11.36 -14.76 1.10
N TYR A 108 -12.05 -13.82 1.74
CA TYR A 108 -11.94 -13.63 3.18
C TYR A 108 -12.37 -14.89 3.96
N PHE A 109 -13.55 -15.43 3.67
CA PHE A 109 -14.09 -16.58 4.41
C PHE A 109 -13.43 -17.92 4.08
N LEU A 110 -12.99 -18.13 2.84
CA LEU A 110 -12.49 -19.43 2.36
C LEU A 110 -10.96 -19.52 2.28
N LEU A 111 -10.27 -18.39 2.06
CA LEU A 111 -8.80 -18.35 1.95
C LEU A 111 -8.14 -17.65 3.16
N GLY A 112 -8.91 -16.97 4.02
CA GLY A 112 -8.36 -16.17 5.11
C GLY A 112 -7.49 -15.00 4.63
N SER A 113 -7.63 -14.58 3.37
CA SER A 113 -6.78 -13.59 2.74
C SER A 113 -7.43 -12.20 2.71
N TRP A 114 -6.61 -11.17 2.91
CA TRP A 114 -7.02 -9.77 2.89
C TRP A 114 -6.33 -9.02 1.77
N LEU A 115 -6.94 -7.93 1.30
CA LEU A 115 -6.24 -6.96 0.48
C LEU A 115 -5.41 -6.05 1.38
N GLY A 116 -4.13 -5.89 1.04
CA GLY A 116 -3.35 -4.79 1.59
C GLY A 116 -4.05 -3.47 1.25
N SER A 117 -3.97 -2.49 2.14
CA SER A 117 -4.65 -1.20 2.01
C SER A 117 -4.45 -0.51 0.65
N GLY A 118 -3.22 -0.52 0.12
CA GLY A 118 -2.93 0.04 -1.20
C GLY A 118 -3.68 -0.70 -2.32
N ASP A 119 -3.71 -2.04 -2.26
CA ASP A 119 -4.44 -2.85 -3.23
C ASP A 119 -5.96 -2.69 -3.06
N LEU A 120 -6.45 -2.51 -1.83
CA LEU A 120 -7.86 -2.21 -1.56
C LEU A 120 -8.26 -0.85 -2.15
N ALA A 121 -7.44 0.18 -1.99
CA ALA A 121 -7.69 1.48 -2.60
C ALA A 121 -7.72 1.39 -4.13
N ALA A 122 -6.73 0.72 -4.72
CA ALA A 122 -6.68 0.51 -6.17
C ALA A 122 -7.88 -0.31 -6.68
N PHE A 123 -8.26 -1.36 -5.94
CA PHE A 123 -9.45 -2.18 -6.21
C PHE A 123 -10.71 -1.32 -6.19
N LEU A 124 -10.96 -0.52 -5.14
CA LEU A 124 -12.13 0.35 -5.04
C LEU A 124 -12.19 1.39 -6.17
N ILE A 125 -11.05 1.90 -6.63
CA ILE A 125 -10.97 2.81 -7.79
C ILE A 125 -11.43 2.09 -9.07
N ILE A 126 -11.00 0.85 -9.31
CA ILE A 126 -11.42 0.05 -10.48
C ILE A 126 -12.94 -0.20 -10.43
N ILE A 127 -13.46 -0.62 -9.27
CA ILE A 127 -14.88 -0.88 -9.06
C ILE A 127 -15.71 0.39 -9.30
N SER A 128 -15.24 1.53 -8.78
CA SER A 128 -15.89 2.82 -9.02
C SER A 128 -15.96 3.15 -10.51
N GLY A 129 -14.88 2.90 -11.26
CA GLY A 129 -14.87 3.04 -12.72
C GLY A 129 -15.89 2.15 -13.43
N ALA A 130 -16.04 0.90 -13.00
CA ALA A 130 -17.05 -0.03 -13.54
C ALA A 130 -18.48 0.44 -13.25
N LEU A 131 -18.74 0.95 -12.05
CA LEU A 131 -20.04 1.51 -11.66
C LEU A 131 -20.35 2.83 -12.39
N ILE A 132 -19.35 3.65 -12.70
CA ILE A 132 -19.53 4.83 -13.56
C ILE A 132 -19.97 4.41 -14.97
N LEU A 133 -19.38 3.38 -15.58
CA LEU A 133 -19.85 2.87 -16.89
C LEU A 133 -21.32 2.51 -16.86
N PHE A 134 -21.78 1.90 -15.77
CA PHE A 134 -23.19 1.58 -15.58
C PHE A 134 -24.06 2.83 -15.40
N ALA A 135 -23.69 3.74 -14.48
CA ALA A 135 -24.48 4.91 -14.12
C ALA A 135 -24.70 5.90 -15.28
N VAL A 136 -23.81 5.87 -16.27
CA VAL A 136 -23.84 6.76 -17.43
C VAL A 136 -24.87 6.32 -18.47
N GLU A 137 -25.30 5.06 -18.44
CA GLU A 137 -26.33 4.55 -19.34
C GLU A 137 -27.73 4.97 -18.84
N LYS A 138 -28.45 5.77 -19.65
CA LYS A 138 -29.70 6.46 -19.27
C LYS A 138 -30.95 5.56 -19.12
N LYS A 139 -30.84 4.24 -19.16
CA LYS A 139 -32.02 3.35 -19.17
C LYS A 139 -32.22 2.72 -17.80
N GLU A 140 -33.46 2.73 -17.32
CA GLU A 140 -33.82 2.03 -16.09
C GLU A 140 -33.63 0.51 -16.26
N ILE A 141 -32.91 -0.11 -15.33
CA ILE A 141 -32.80 -1.58 -15.25
C ILE A 141 -34.06 -2.13 -14.59
N ARG A 142 -34.65 -3.16 -15.20
CA ARG A 142 -35.72 -3.96 -14.58
C ARG A 142 -35.21 -4.64 -13.32
N LYS A 143 -35.98 -4.61 -12.22
CA LYS A 143 -35.62 -5.27 -10.95
C LYS A 143 -35.28 -6.76 -11.12
N SER A 144 -35.98 -7.46 -12.02
CA SER A 144 -35.69 -8.85 -12.37
C SER A 144 -34.33 -9.05 -13.03
N ALA A 145 -33.92 -8.14 -13.92
CA ALA A 145 -32.59 -8.15 -14.52
C ALA A 145 -31.50 -7.87 -13.48
N LEU A 146 -31.74 -6.92 -12.56
CA LEU A 146 -30.81 -6.63 -11.45
C LEU A 146 -30.62 -7.85 -10.54
N PHE A 147 -31.70 -8.57 -10.21
CA PHE A 147 -31.60 -9.80 -9.41
C PHE A 147 -30.75 -10.87 -10.09
N LEU A 148 -30.92 -11.07 -11.40
CA LEU A 148 -30.10 -12.01 -12.19
C LEU A 148 -28.64 -11.57 -12.28
N ILE A 149 -28.37 -10.26 -12.39
CA ILE A 149 -27.02 -9.69 -12.35
C ILE A 149 -26.34 -10.01 -11.00
N LEU A 150 -27.06 -9.86 -9.89
CA LEU A 150 -26.54 -10.17 -8.55
C LEU A 150 -26.24 -11.66 -8.41
N LEU A 151 -27.15 -12.54 -8.84
CA LEU A 151 -26.90 -13.98 -8.85
C LEU A 151 -25.71 -14.36 -9.73
N SER A 152 -25.60 -13.79 -10.92
CA SER A 152 -24.47 -14.02 -11.82
C SER A 152 -23.15 -13.60 -11.15
N SER A 153 -23.12 -12.41 -10.55
CA SER A 153 -21.94 -11.87 -9.84
C SER A 153 -21.54 -12.73 -8.65
N LEU A 154 -22.53 -13.23 -7.88
CA LEU A 154 -22.31 -14.14 -6.76
C LEU A 154 -21.63 -15.44 -7.22
N PHE A 155 -22.17 -16.08 -8.26
CA PHE A 155 -21.63 -17.34 -8.76
C PHE A 155 -20.29 -17.18 -9.48
N PHE A 156 -20.05 -16.07 -10.18
CA PHE A 156 -18.72 -15.76 -10.70
C PHE A 156 -17.71 -15.61 -9.57
N GLY A 157 -18.05 -14.84 -8.52
CA GLY A 157 -17.16 -14.66 -7.38
C GLY A 157 -16.84 -15.96 -6.66
N ALA A 158 -17.86 -16.80 -6.41
CA ALA A 158 -17.67 -18.12 -5.81
C ALA A 158 -16.80 -19.03 -6.70
N SER A 159 -17.06 -19.07 -8.01
CA SER A 159 -16.28 -19.85 -8.96
C SER A 159 -14.81 -19.43 -9.00
N ASN A 160 -14.53 -18.12 -8.96
CA ASN A 160 -13.17 -17.59 -8.96
C ASN A 160 -12.38 -18.02 -7.71
N VAL A 161 -13.00 -17.95 -6.52
CA VAL A 161 -12.34 -18.36 -5.26
C VAL A 161 -12.16 -19.87 -5.18
N LEU A 162 -13.16 -20.67 -5.57
CA LEU A 162 -13.01 -22.13 -5.63
C LEU A 162 -11.93 -22.54 -6.65
N SER A 163 -11.85 -21.85 -7.79
CA SER A 163 -10.78 -22.05 -8.76
C SER A 163 -9.42 -21.76 -8.15
N LYS A 164 -9.31 -20.68 -7.35
CA LYS A 164 -8.07 -20.35 -6.62
C LYS A 164 -7.67 -21.45 -5.64
N ILE A 165 -8.60 -22.01 -4.88
CA ILE A 165 -8.34 -23.15 -3.97
C ILE A 165 -7.79 -24.35 -4.75
N VAL A 166 -8.43 -24.68 -5.89
CA VAL A 166 -8.00 -25.80 -6.75
C VAL A 166 -6.58 -25.57 -7.28
N PHE A 167 -6.28 -24.34 -7.67
CA PHE A 167 -4.98 -23.93 -8.18
C PHE A 167 -3.87 -23.93 -7.13
N GLU A 168 -4.16 -23.56 -5.87
CA GLU A 168 -3.18 -23.59 -4.78
C GLU A 168 -2.87 -25.01 -4.29
N ALA A 169 -3.87 -25.88 -4.26
CA ALA A 169 -3.68 -27.28 -3.83
C ALA A 169 -3.17 -28.20 -4.95
N GLY A 170 -3.24 -27.77 -6.21
CA GLY A 170 -2.80 -28.52 -7.37
C GLY A 170 -1.85 -27.72 -8.25
N ASN A 171 -1.97 -27.89 -9.56
CA ASN A 171 -1.27 -27.09 -10.56
C ASN A 171 -2.27 -26.49 -11.56
N PHE A 172 -1.80 -25.55 -12.39
CA PHE A 172 -2.66 -24.90 -13.37
C PHE A 172 -3.34 -25.88 -14.34
N VAL A 173 -2.60 -26.84 -14.90
CA VAL A 173 -3.11 -27.77 -15.94
C VAL A 173 -4.20 -28.67 -15.38
N SER A 174 -3.92 -29.41 -14.30
CA SER A 174 -4.89 -30.31 -13.65
C SER A 174 -6.09 -29.54 -13.12
N GLY A 175 -5.86 -28.41 -12.45
CA GLY A 175 -6.92 -27.58 -11.90
C GLY A 175 -7.83 -27.05 -13.01
N PHE A 176 -7.26 -26.47 -14.06
CA PHE A 176 -8.02 -25.90 -15.17
C PHE A 176 -8.81 -26.98 -15.90
N PHE A 177 -8.21 -28.15 -16.16
CA PHE A 177 -8.90 -29.29 -16.73
C PHE A 177 -10.12 -29.71 -15.91
N TRP A 178 -9.94 -30.02 -14.61
CA TRP A 178 -11.04 -30.50 -13.78
C TRP A 178 -12.14 -29.46 -13.57
N ILE A 179 -11.79 -28.18 -13.46
CA ILE A 179 -12.77 -27.08 -13.39
C ILE A 179 -13.61 -27.03 -14.67
N LYS A 180 -12.96 -27.11 -15.84
CA LYS A 180 -13.67 -27.07 -17.12
C LYS A 180 -14.53 -28.32 -17.34
N ILE A 181 -14.06 -29.51 -16.95
CA ILE A 181 -14.87 -30.74 -16.97
C ILE A 181 -16.08 -30.63 -16.03
N GLY A 182 -15.91 -30.05 -14.84
CA GLY A 182 -17.02 -29.72 -13.95
C GLY A 182 -18.10 -28.86 -14.61
N GLY A 183 -17.66 -27.84 -15.36
CA GLY A 183 -18.54 -27.01 -16.18
C GLY A 183 -19.23 -27.81 -17.29
N VAL A 184 -18.50 -28.67 -18.00
CA VAL A 184 -19.09 -29.56 -19.04
C VAL A 184 -20.17 -30.44 -18.44
N LEU A 185 -19.90 -31.13 -17.33
CA LEU A 185 -20.88 -31.98 -16.65
C LEU A 185 -22.12 -31.21 -16.23
N SER A 186 -21.92 -30.00 -15.68
CA SER A 186 -23.02 -29.11 -15.28
C SER A 186 -23.85 -28.64 -16.47
N ALA A 187 -23.20 -28.33 -17.60
CA ALA A 187 -23.89 -28.02 -18.84
C ALA A 187 -24.62 -29.24 -19.41
N LEU A 188 -24.13 -30.47 -19.24
CA LEU A 188 -24.84 -31.66 -19.72
C LEU A 188 -26.12 -31.95 -18.92
N LEU A 189 -26.19 -31.56 -17.64
CA LEU A 189 -27.41 -31.69 -16.83
C LEU A 189 -28.62 -30.94 -17.44
N PHE A 190 -28.37 -29.92 -18.25
CA PHE A 190 -29.40 -29.19 -18.99
C PHE A 190 -30.18 -30.07 -19.98
N LEU A 191 -29.59 -31.16 -20.46
CA LEU A 191 -30.23 -32.10 -21.39
C LEU A 191 -31.27 -33.01 -20.71
N VAL A 192 -31.27 -33.09 -19.38
CA VAL A 192 -32.26 -33.87 -18.60
C VAL A 192 -33.67 -33.31 -18.83
N PHE A 193 -33.80 -32.00 -19.00
CA PHE A 193 -35.10 -31.36 -19.19
C PHE A 193 -35.53 -31.38 -20.67
N LYS A 194 -36.66 -32.04 -20.95
CA LYS A 194 -37.19 -32.25 -22.32
C LYS A 194 -37.35 -30.95 -23.12
N LYS A 195 -37.77 -29.84 -22.48
CA LYS A 195 -37.94 -28.51 -23.11
C LYS A 195 -36.62 -27.99 -23.67
N TYR A 196 -35.60 -28.05 -22.84
CA TYR A 196 -34.27 -27.55 -23.08
C TYR A 196 -33.49 -28.38 -24.10
N ARG A 197 -33.56 -29.70 -23.99
CA ARG A 197 -32.99 -30.63 -24.96
C ARG A 197 -33.47 -30.36 -26.39
N ARG A 198 -34.78 -30.10 -26.57
CA ARG A 198 -35.34 -29.75 -27.90
C ARG A 198 -34.74 -28.45 -28.43
N GLN A 199 -34.70 -27.40 -27.61
CA GLN A 199 -34.15 -26.09 -28.01
C GLN A 199 -32.66 -26.17 -28.41
N ILE A 200 -31.86 -26.97 -27.70
CA ILE A 200 -30.45 -27.19 -28.04
C ILE A 200 -30.32 -27.92 -29.38
N LEU A 201 -31.05 -29.03 -29.56
CA LEU A 201 -30.99 -29.81 -30.79
C LEU A 201 -31.46 -28.99 -32.01
N ASP A 202 -32.51 -28.19 -31.87
CA ASP A 202 -33.01 -27.33 -32.94
C ASP A 202 -32.03 -26.20 -33.29
N SER A 203 -31.26 -25.71 -32.31
CA SER A 203 -30.24 -24.67 -32.54
C SER A 203 -29.06 -25.17 -33.38
N SER A 204 -28.68 -26.44 -33.23
CA SER A 204 -27.56 -27.06 -33.97
C SER A 204 -27.82 -27.21 -35.48
N ARG A 205 -29.10 -27.15 -35.89
CA ARG A 205 -29.53 -27.31 -37.29
C ARG A 205 -29.61 -25.99 -38.06
N ARG A 206 -29.38 -24.84 -37.40
CA ARG A 206 -29.43 -23.52 -38.05
C ARG A 206 -28.02 -23.04 -38.39
N ASN A 207 -27.78 -22.69 -39.66
CA ASN A 207 -26.53 -22.04 -40.07
C ASN A 207 -26.39 -20.69 -39.35
N LEU A 208 -25.42 -20.62 -38.43
CA LEU A 208 -25.25 -19.48 -37.53
C LEU A 208 -24.75 -18.22 -38.24
N THR A 209 -23.87 -18.34 -39.24
CA THR A 209 -23.26 -17.20 -39.95
C THR A 209 -22.65 -17.64 -41.29
N SER A 210 -22.57 -16.72 -42.27
CA SER A 210 -21.87 -16.89 -43.56
C SER A 210 -20.35 -17.03 -43.41
N HIS A 211 -19.80 -16.58 -42.27
CA HIS A 211 -18.37 -16.53 -41.95
C HIS A 211 -18.01 -17.50 -40.82
N TYR A 212 -18.39 -18.77 -40.96
CA TYR A 212 -18.20 -19.81 -39.94
C TYR A 212 -16.75 -19.91 -39.43
N PHE A 213 -15.76 -19.89 -40.32
CA PHE A 213 -14.35 -20.02 -39.95
C PHE A 213 -13.88 -18.85 -39.07
N LEU A 214 -14.24 -17.61 -39.42
CA LEU A 214 -13.90 -16.43 -38.64
C LEU A 214 -14.56 -16.45 -37.25
N TYR A 215 -15.80 -16.94 -37.18
CA TYR A 215 -16.49 -17.13 -35.90
C TYR A 215 -15.78 -18.17 -35.02
N LEU A 216 -15.42 -19.33 -35.59
CA LEU A 216 -14.69 -20.38 -34.88
C LEU A 216 -13.32 -19.88 -34.39
N ALA A 217 -12.56 -19.18 -35.23
CA ALA A 217 -11.30 -18.56 -34.86
C ALA A 217 -11.48 -17.57 -33.69
N ASN A 218 -12.54 -16.75 -33.71
CA ASN A 218 -12.86 -15.85 -32.61
C ASN A 218 -13.25 -16.60 -31.31
N ARG A 219 -13.87 -17.79 -31.39
CA ARG A 219 -14.15 -18.63 -30.22
C ARG A 219 -12.89 -19.22 -29.61
N ILE A 220 -11.94 -19.68 -30.44
CA ILE A 220 -10.62 -20.14 -29.96
C ILE A 220 -9.88 -18.98 -29.29
N TYR A 221 -9.88 -17.81 -29.93
CA TYR A 221 -9.27 -16.59 -29.40
C TYR A 221 -9.87 -16.19 -28.03
N ALA A 222 -11.20 -16.19 -27.89
CA ALA A 222 -11.86 -15.99 -26.60
C ALA A 222 -11.50 -17.07 -25.57
N GLY A 223 -11.36 -18.33 -26.00
CA GLY A 223 -10.92 -19.45 -25.17
C GLY A 223 -9.52 -19.25 -24.59
N ILE A 224 -8.57 -18.76 -25.41
CA ILE A 224 -7.23 -18.36 -24.96
C ILE A 224 -7.33 -17.27 -23.90
N GLY A 225 -8.16 -16.23 -24.13
CA GLY A 225 -8.44 -15.20 -23.14
C GLY A 225 -8.95 -15.78 -21.81
N SER A 226 -9.90 -16.72 -21.85
CA SER A 226 -10.41 -17.40 -20.65
C SER A 226 -9.33 -18.23 -19.93
N ALA A 227 -8.46 -18.92 -20.67
CA ALA A 227 -7.34 -19.65 -20.09
C ALA A 227 -6.35 -18.71 -19.40
N LEU A 228 -6.05 -17.55 -19.99
CA LEU A 228 -5.20 -16.52 -19.39
C LEU A 228 -5.82 -15.91 -18.13
N VAL A 229 -7.15 -15.72 -18.06
CA VAL A 229 -7.81 -15.35 -16.80
C VAL A 229 -7.58 -16.41 -15.73
N GLY A 230 -7.77 -17.70 -16.06
CA GLY A 230 -7.47 -18.80 -15.15
C GLY A 230 -6.02 -18.79 -14.68
N LEU A 231 -5.07 -18.54 -15.59
CA LEU A 231 -3.65 -18.45 -15.27
C LEU A 231 -3.34 -17.25 -14.38
N ALA A 232 -3.99 -16.11 -14.60
CA ALA A 232 -3.89 -14.94 -13.73
C ALA A 232 -4.43 -15.23 -12.32
N ILE A 233 -5.53 -15.99 -12.18
CA ILE A 233 -6.04 -16.45 -10.87
C ILE A 233 -5.03 -17.39 -10.21
N PHE A 234 -4.45 -18.34 -10.95
CA PHE A 234 -3.41 -19.24 -10.44
C PHE A 234 -2.22 -18.45 -9.86
N LEU A 235 -1.70 -17.47 -10.61
CA LEU A 235 -0.52 -16.68 -10.24
C LEU A 235 -0.78 -15.53 -9.26
N SER A 236 -2.03 -15.09 -9.09
CA SER A 236 -2.33 -13.97 -8.21
C SER A 236 -2.29 -14.40 -6.75
N TYR A 237 -1.89 -13.50 -5.86
CA TYR A 237 -2.04 -13.74 -4.43
C TYR A 237 -3.49 -13.54 -3.96
N GLN A 238 -4.30 -12.81 -4.76
CA GLN A 238 -5.69 -12.51 -4.45
C GLN A 238 -6.54 -12.53 -5.74
N PRO A 239 -7.47 -13.50 -5.91
CA PRO A 239 -8.35 -13.58 -7.08
C PRO A 239 -9.25 -12.35 -7.28
N ALA A 240 -9.62 -11.64 -6.21
CA ALA A 240 -10.48 -10.44 -6.32
C ALA A 240 -9.83 -9.33 -7.19
N LEU A 241 -8.50 -9.21 -7.17
CA LEU A 241 -7.81 -8.26 -8.04
C LEU A 241 -7.87 -8.66 -9.51
N VAL A 242 -7.75 -9.96 -9.81
CA VAL A 242 -7.90 -10.48 -11.17
C VAL A 242 -9.31 -10.22 -11.68
N ASP A 243 -10.31 -10.46 -10.83
CA ASP A 243 -11.72 -10.21 -11.15
C ASP A 243 -12.00 -8.72 -11.37
N ALA A 244 -11.45 -7.83 -10.54
CA ALA A 244 -11.60 -6.38 -10.74
C ALA A 244 -10.99 -5.90 -12.07
N VAL A 245 -9.81 -6.42 -12.44
CA VAL A 245 -9.15 -6.11 -13.72
C VAL A 245 -10.03 -6.48 -14.91
N GLN A 246 -11.01 -7.39 -14.78
CA GLN A 246 -11.98 -7.70 -15.85
C GLN A 246 -12.74 -6.47 -16.35
N SER A 247 -12.89 -5.43 -15.53
CA SER A 247 -13.50 -4.17 -15.95
C SER A 247 -12.73 -3.49 -17.09
N PHE A 248 -11.43 -3.78 -17.25
CA PHE A 248 -10.61 -3.29 -18.36
C PHE A 248 -11.12 -3.78 -19.72
N LYS A 249 -11.77 -4.95 -19.78
CA LYS A 249 -12.43 -5.46 -20.99
C LYS A 249 -13.40 -4.44 -21.59
N TYR A 250 -14.11 -3.68 -20.73
CA TYR A 250 -15.08 -2.67 -21.18
C TYR A 250 -14.42 -1.41 -21.71
N VAL A 251 -13.23 -1.06 -21.20
CA VAL A 251 -12.39 -0.01 -21.77
C VAL A 251 -12.00 -0.40 -23.20
N ILE A 252 -11.56 -1.64 -23.40
CA ILE A 252 -11.20 -2.16 -24.73
C ILE A 252 -12.40 -2.16 -25.67
N ILE A 253 -13.58 -2.59 -25.22
CA ILE A 253 -14.82 -2.54 -26.02
C ILE A 253 -15.16 -1.09 -26.40
N PHE A 254 -15.06 -0.14 -25.47
CA PHE A 254 -15.32 1.26 -25.74
C PHE A 254 -14.36 1.86 -26.78
N LEU A 255 -13.05 1.63 -26.61
CA LEU A 255 -12.03 2.11 -27.56
C LEU A 255 -12.20 1.46 -28.94
N ALA A 256 -12.48 0.16 -29.00
CA ALA A 256 -12.73 -0.54 -30.24
C ALA A 256 -14.05 -0.09 -30.91
N ALA A 257 -15.09 0.25 -30.14
CA ALA A 257 -16.32 0.82 -30.69
C ALA A 257 -16.08 2.20 -31.34
N LEU A 258 -15.22 3.03 -30.75
CA LEU A 258 -14.82 4.32 -31.33
C LEU A 258 -14.04 4.13 -32.64
N VAL A 259 -13.04 3.24 -32.66
CA VAL A 259 -12.10 3.10 -33.78
C VAL A 259 -12.64 2.20 -34.89
N LEU A 260 -13.10 0.99 -34.54
CA LEU A 260 -13.49 -0.05 -35.50
C LEU A 260 -14.95 0.10 -35.95
N LEU A 261 -15.85 0.43 -35.01
CA LEU A 261 -17.28 0.58 -35.30
C LEU A 261 -17.67 2.02 -35.66
N LYS A 262 -16.75 2.98 -35.49
CA LYS A 262 -16.99 4.42 -35.71
C LYS A 262 -18.22 4.94 -34.97
N GLU A 263 -18.53 4.36 -33.81
CA GLU A 263 -19.64 4.80 -32.96
C GLU A 263 -19.36 6.20 -32.41
N ARG A 264 -20.37 7.07 -32.43
CA ARG A 264 -20.25 8.44 -31.94
C ARG A 264 -20.94 8.56 -30.59
N PHE A 265 -20.17 8.95 -29.56
CA PHE A 265 -20.68 9.25 -28.23
C PHE A 265 -20.66 10.77 -28.00
N TYR A 266 -21.69 11.30 -27.33
CA TYR A 266 -21.84 12.74 -27.11
C TYR A 266 -22.21 13.07 -25.66
N GLY A 267 -21.85 14.29 -25.23
CA GLY A 267 -22.24 14.87 -23.95
C GLY A 267 -21.87 14.01 -22.73
N LYS A 268 -22.83 13.86 -21.81
CA LYS A 268 -22.65 13.12 -20.54
C LYS A 268 -22.19 11.67 -20.74
N ILE A 269 -22.58 11.02 -21.84
CA ILE A 269 -22.21 9.62 -22.12
C ILE A 269 -20.72 9.49 -22.41
N LEU A 270 -20.18 10.37 -23.25
CA LEU A 270 -18.75 10.37 -23.58
C LEU A 270 -17.91 10.69 -22.33
N VAL A 271 -18.27 11.75 -21.60
CA VAL A 271 -17.57 12.16 -20.38
C VAL A 271 -17.54 11.03 -19.36
N GLY A 272 -18.68 10.36 -19.15
CA GLY A 272 -18.79 9.23 -18.24
C GLY A 272 -17.91 8.04 -18.63
N LYS A 273 -17.90 7.66 -19.92
CA LYS A 273 -17.04 6.57 -20.41
C LYS A 273 -15.55 6.90 -20.32
N LEU A 274 -15.17 8.16 -20.54
CA LEU A 274 -13.79 8.64 -20.35
C LEU A 274 -13.39 8.61 -18.87
N LEU A 275 -14.23 9.12 -17.96
CA LEU A 275 -13.97 9.08 -16.52
C LEU A 275 -13.82 7.64 -16.02
N ALA A 276 -14.72 6.75 -16.42
CA ALA A 276 -14.60 5.34 -16.09
C ALA A 276 -13.30 4.71 -16.61
N THR A 277 -12.91 5.03 -17.85
CA THR A 277 -11.66 4.56 -18.45
C THR A 277 -10.45 5.03 -17.65
N ILE A 278 -10.44 6.30 -17.22
CA ILE A 278 -9.39 6.86 -16.36
C ILE A 278 -9.34 6.11 -15.02
N PHE A 279 -10.47 5.91 -14.35
CA PHE A 279 -10.52 5.22 -13.06
C PHE A 279 -10.02 3.79 -13.17
N ILE A 280 -10.53 3.01 -14.12
CA ILE A 280 -10.11 1.61 -14.32
C ILE A 280 -8.61 1.55 -14.65
N SER A 281 -8.13 2.38 -15.58
CA SER A 281 -6.73 2.36 -15.99
C SER A 281 -5.80 2.83 -14.87
N PHE A 282 -6.19 3.86 -14.12
CA PHE A 282 -5.42 4.36 -12.98
C PHE A 282 -5.36 3.35 -11.83
N GLY A 283 -6.47 2.68 -11.52
CA GLY A 283 -6.47 1.62 -10.52
C GLY A 283 -5.56 0.44 -10.91
N ILE A 284 -5.58 0.02 -12.18
CA ILE A 284 -4.66 -1.01 -12.69
C ILE A 284 -3.20 -0.55 -12.60
N PHE A 285 -2.93 0.71 -12.96
CA PHE A 285 -1.61 1.32 -12.82
C PHE A 285 -1.13 1.32 -11.36
N LEU A 286 -2.00 1.66 -10.40
CA LEU A 286 -1.65 1.61 -8.98
C LEU A 286 -1.29 0.19 -8.51
N ILE A 287 -2.05 -0.84 -8.93
CA ILE A 287 -1.69 -2.24 -8.63
C ILE A 287 -0.31 -2.58 -9.22
N ALA A 288 0.00 -2.10 -10.43
CA ALA A 288 1.31 -2.31 -11.05
C ALA A 288 2.43 -1.63 -10.25
N VAL A 289 2.24 -0.38 -9.82
CA VAL A 289 3.21 0.39 -9.03
C VAL A 289 3.42 -0.26 -7.65
N ILE A 290 2.37 -0.66 -6.97
CA ILE A 290 2.44 -1.36 -5.66
C ILE A 290 3.15 -2.71 -5.84
N GLY A 291 2.80 -3.47 -6.88
CA GLY A 291 3.45 -4.73 -7.22
C GLY A 291 4.94 -4.57 -7.52
N TYR A 292 5.32 -3.50 -8.22
CA TYR A 292 6.72 -3.14 -8.46
C TYR A 292 7.43 -2.76 -7.17
N ALA A 293 6.82 -1.92 -6.33
CA ALA A 293 7.38 -1.50 -5.06
C ALA A 293 7.70 -2.69 -4.14
N ARG A 294 6.80 -3.68 -4.07
CA ARG A 294 7.03 -4.91 -3.30
C ARG A 294 8.17 -5.76 -3.87
N ALA A 295 8.32 -5.77 -5.20
CA ALA A 295 9.35 -6.52 -5.91
C ALA A 295 10.74 -5.85 -5.86
N ILE A 296 10.87 -4.63 -5.35
CA ILE A 296 12.18 -3.99 -5.13
C ILE A 296 12.99 -4.90 -4.18
N PRO A 297 14.14 -5.45 -4.63
CA PRO A 297 14.91 -6.35 -3.80
C PRO A 297 15.47 -5.63 -2.58
N ILE A 298 15.61 -6.37 -1.49
CA ILE A 298 16.22 -5.91 -0.24
C ILE A 298 17.34 -6.88 0.08
N ASP A 299 18.53 -6.34 0.34
CA ASP A 299 19.59 -7.13 0.93
C ASP A 299 19.24 -7.40 2.41
N LYS A 300 18.90 -8.66 2.71
CA LYS A 300 18.59 -9.11 4.07
C LYS A 300 19.84 -9.29 4.93
N SER A 301 21.02 -9.36 4.32
CA SER A 301 22.31 -9.51 4.99
C SER A 301 23.04 -8.19 5.23
N ARG A 302 22.48 -7.08 4.75
CA ARG A 302 23.07 -5.75 4.93
C ARG A 302 23.30 -5.44 6.41
N PRO A 303 24.42 -4.80 6.77
CA PRO A 303 24.65 -4.37 8.14
C PRO A 303 23.64 -3.28 8.50
N ILE A 304 22.88 -3.48 9.58
CA ILE A 304 21.92 -2.50 10.09
C ILE A 304 22.50 -1.85 11.34
N VAL A 305 22.59 -0.53 11.33
CA VAL A 305 23.01 0.27 12.49
C VAL A 305 21.78 0.72 13.27
N TRP A 306 21.67 0.21 14.50
CA TRP A 306 20.65 0.64 15.45
C TRP A 306 21.21 1.74 16.36
N GLY A 307 20.61 2.92 16.24
CA GLY A 307 20.81 4.04 17.14
C GLY A 307 19.54 4.42 17.90
N LEU A 308 19.60 5.48 18.68
CA LEU A 308 18.44 6.05 19.37
C LEU A 308 18.51 7.56 19.46
N THR A 309 17.35 8.19 19.58
CA THR A 309 17.24 9.61 19.95
C THR A 309 17.03 9.71 21.45
N TYR A 310 17.74 10.62 22.12
CA TYR A 310 17.56 10.88 23.54
C TYR A 310 17.19 12.35 23.80
N SER A 311 16.18 12.57 24.63
CA SER A 311 15.72 13.88 25.07
C SER A 311 15.68 14.01 26.58
N THR A 312 16.40 15.00 27.09
CA THR A 312 16.36 15.43 28.49
C THR A 312 14.97 15.88 28.91
N LYS A 313 14.25 16.58 28.03
CA LYS A 313 12.88 17.06 28.29
C LYS A 313 11.90 15.92 28.44
N PHE A 314 11.97 14.90 27.59
CA PHE A 314 11.06 13.77 27.67
C PHE A 314 11.33 12.90 28.90
N ALA A 315 12.62 12.64 29.22
CA ALA A 315 12.98 11.97 30.48
C ALA A 315 12.40 12.74 31.70
N GLY A 316 12.52 14.07 31.71
CA GLY A 316 11.92 14.92 32.74
C GLY A 316 10.38 14.86 32.79
N GLN A 317 9.71 14.84 31.64
CA GLN A 317 8.24 14.69 31.55
C GLN A 317 7.76 13.35 32.15
N LEU A 318 8.53 12.28 31.97
CA LEU A 318 8.25 10.97 32.56
C LEU A 318 8.58 10.90 34.08
N GLY A 319 9.13 11.97 34.66
CA GLY A 319 9.56 12.02 36.05
C GLY A 319 10.89 11.29 36.31
N LEU A 320 11.69 11.04 35.28
CA LEU A 320 13.00 10.38 35.40
C LEU A 320 14.12 11.38 35.69
N ASN A 321 15.16 10.92 36.38
CA ASN A 321 16.45 11.60 36.35
C ASN A 321 17.10 11.40 34.97
N TRP A 322 17.22 12.48 34.19
CA TRP A 322 17.71 12.40 32.82
C TRP A 322 19.20 12.00 32.72
N GLN A 323 20.02 12.25 33.74
CA GLN A 323 21.43 11.81 33.72
C GLN A 323 21.52 10.31 33.98
N GLU A 324 20.77 9.84 34.98
CA GLU A 324 20.72 8.42 35.32
C GLU A 324 20.16 7.58 34.17
N ALA A 325 19.01 7.99 33.61
CA ALA A 325 18.39 7.31 32.49
C ALA A 325 19.33 7.23 31.29
N TYR A 326 20.00 8.34 30.92
CA TYR A 326 20.96 8.33 29.82
C TYR A 326 22.16 7.43 30.11
N GLY A 327 22.71 7.49 31.32
CA GLY A 327 23.82 6.64 31.75
C GLY A 327 23.47 5.15 31.66
N LYS A 328 22.26 4.77 32.07
CA LYS A 328 21.76 3.38 31.96
C LYS A 328 21.55 2.95 30.51
N ILE A 329 21.00 3.83 29.67
CA ILE A 329 20.85 3.59 28.23
C ILE A 329 22.22 3.28 27.61
N LEU A 330 23.22 4.13 27.82
CA LEU A 330 24.54 3.92 27.24
C LEU A 330 25.24 2.67 27.79
N ALA A 331 25.19 2.45 29.10
CA ALA A 331 25.88 1.33 29.74
C ALA A 331 25.27 -0.04 29.40
N GLU A 332 23.93 -0.11 29.35
CA GLU A 332 23.23 -1.38 29.22
C GLU A 332 22.71 -1.67 27.81
N LEU A 333 22.22 -0.66 27.07
CA LEU A 333 21.73 -0.85 25.70
C LEU A 333 22.85 -0.71 24.67
N LYS A 334 23.90 0.08 24.97
CA LYS A 334 25.08 0.27 24.12
C LYS A 334 24.72 0.59 22.66
N PRO A 335 23.92 1.64 22.39
CA PRO A 335 23.50 2.00 21.05
C PRO A 335 24.72 2.29 20.17
N LYS A 336 24.66 1.87 18.90
CA LYS A 336 25.78 2.09 17.96
C LYS A 336 25.93 3.56 17.57
N LYS A 337 24.84 4.33 17.64
CA LYS A 337 24.80 5.77 17.39
C LYS A 337 23.74 6.45 18.26
N VAL A 338 23.92 7.74 18.53
CA VAL A 338 22.96 8.52 19.31
C VAL A 338 22.62 9.82 18.59
N ARG A 339 21.35 10.21 18.60
CA ARG A 339 20.89 11.54 18.26
C ARG A 339 20.59 12.31 19.54
N LEU A 340 21.30 13.40 19.75
CA LEU A 340 21.14 14.31 20.89
C LEU A 340 20.54 15.63 20.41
N VAL A 341 19.96 16.37 21.34
CA VAL A 341 19.34 17.66 21.05
C VAL A 341 19.96 18.76 21.88
N ALA A 342 20.45 19.79 21.21
CA ALA A 342 20.78 21.06 21.84
C ALA A 342 19.54 21.95 21.71
N TYR A 343 18.76 22.09 22.80
CA TYR A 343 17.53 22.88 22.77
C TYR A 343 17.84 24.37 22.92
N TRP A 344 17.30 25.23 22.04
CA TRP A 344 17.56 26.67 22.08
C TRP A 344 17.03 27.33 23.35
N ASP A 345 15.79 27.03 23.75
CA ASP A 345 15.18 27.50 25.01
C ASP A 345 15.88 27.05 26.30
N GLU A 346 16.68 25.97 26.26
CA GLU A 346 17.51 25.55 27.40
C GLU A 346 18.89 26.19 27.38
N ILE A 347 19.52 26.28 26.20
CA ILE A 347 20.88 26.81 26.05
C ILE A 347 20.89 28.33 26.20
N GLU A 348 19.92 29.05 25.64
CA GLU A 348 19.85 30.51 25.66
C GLU A 348 18.56 30.98 26.33
N LYS A 349 18.36 30.54 27.58
CA LYS A 349 17.17 30.89 28.37
C LYS A 349 16.99 32.40 28.51
N GLU A 350 18.10 33.12 28.68
CA GLU A 350 18.18 34.57 28.67
C GLU A 350 19.03 35.03 27.49
N ARG A 351 18.56 36.04 26.74
CA ARG A 351 19.21 36.48 25.50
C ARG A 351 20.68 36.83 25.73
N GLY A 352 21.58 36.21 24.97
CA GLY A 352 23.02 36.42 25.06
C GLY A 352 23.74 35.66 26.19
N SER A 353 23.01 34.96 27.06
CA SER A 353 23.57 34.11 28.12
C SER A 353 23.41 32.64 27.74
N PHE A 354 24.54 31.96 27.53
CA PHE A 354 24.57 30.58 27.02
C PHE A 354 24.97 29.59 28.11
N ASP A 355 24.10 28.64 28.44
CA ASP A 355 24.37 27.49 29.31
C ASP A 355 24.47 26.20 28.49
N PHE A 356 25.69 25.68 28.36
CA PHE A 356 25.97 24.45 27.64
C PHE A 356 26.07 23.21 28.55
N SER A 357 25.93 23.37 29.87
CA SER A 357 26.23 22.33 30.86
C SER A 357 25.54 20.99 30.58
N LYS A 358 24.26 21.01 30.21
CA LYS A 358 23.51 19.79 29.84
C LYS A 358 24.08 19.12 28.59
N THR A 359 24.32 19.90 27.54
CA THR A 359 24.82 19.36 26.25
C THR A 359 26.25 18.85 26.40
N ASP A 360 27.10 19.57 27.13
CA ASP A 360 28.46 19.15 27.46
C ASP A 360 28.46 17.81 28.20
N TRP A 361 27.62 17.68 29.23
CA TRP A 361 27.50 16.44 29.99
C TRP A 361 27.05 15.27 29.11
N LEU A 362 26.05 15.48 28.25
CA LEU A 362 25.58 14.43 27.32
C LEU A 362 26.68 14.00 26.36
N LEU A 363 27.38 14.95 25.74
CA LEU A 363 28.48 14.66 24.81
C LEU A 363 29.64 13.94 25.51
N GLN A 364 30.04 14.41 26.70
CA GLN A 364 31.07 13.76 27.50
C GLN A 364 30.68 12.33 27.87
N LYS A 365 29.45 12.12 28.35
CA LYS A 365 28.96 10.79 28.71
C LYS A 365 28.89 9.86 27.51
N THR A 366 28.52 10.38 26.34
CA THR A 366 28.49 9.60 25.10
C THR A 366 29.90 9.24 24.62
N LYS A 367 30.86 10.15 24.82
CA LYS A 367 32.28 9.94 24.50
C LYS A 367 32.88 8.78 25.28
N GLU A 368 32.52 8.63 26.56
CA GLU A 368 32.91 7.46 27.37
C GLU A 368 32.42 6.13 26.77
N GLY A 369 31.26 6.14 26.10
CA GLY A 369 30.69 4.97 25.41
C GLY A 369 31.12 4.80 23.94
N GLY A 370 31.78 5.81 23.35
CA GLY A 370 32.29 5.77 21.98
C GLY A 370 31.25 5.79 20.86
N ALA A 371 29.98 6.16 21.14
CA ALA A 371 28.91 6.16 20.14
C ALA A 371 28.89 7.49 19.34
N PRO A 372 28.98 7.47 17.99
CA PRO A 372 28.86 8.67 17.17
C PRO A 372 27.54 9.42 17.40
N VAL A 373 27.61 10.75 17.32
CA VAL A 373 26.51 11.66 17.64
C VAL A 373 26.01 12.42 16.42
N ILE A 374 24.69 12.43 16.24
CA ILE A 374 23.99 13.46 15.48
C ILE A 374 23.54 14.52 16.48
N LEU A 375 24.02 15.77 16.35
CA LEU A 375 23.54 16.86 17.20
C LEU A 375 22.46 17.65 16.46
N ALA A 376 21.22 17.56 16.95
CA ALA A 376 20.09 18.31 16.44
C ALA A 376 20.01 19.71 17.04
N ILE A 377 19.92 20.70 16.16
CA ILE A 377 19.89 22.13 16.46
C ILE A 377 18.84 22.81 15.58
N GLY A 378 18.31 23.93 16.06
CA GLY A 378 17.33 24.72 15.32
C GLY A 378 16.17 25.16 16.20
N LEU A 379 15.26 25.91 15.59
CA LEU A 379 14.03 26.34 16.24
C LEU A 379 13.05 25.18 16.40
N LYS A 380 12.87 24.40 15.33
CA LYS A 380 12.11 23.15 15.38
C LYS A 380 13.07 22.00 15.69
N ALA A 381 12.90 21.35 16.84
CA ALA A 381 13.79 20.28 17.28
C ALA A 381 12.96 19.06 17.78
N PRO A 382 13.62 17.93 18.11
CA PRO A 382 12.92 16.71 18.46
C PRO A 382 12.15 16.81 19.79
N ARG A 383 10.98 16.15 19.87
CA ARG A 383 9.98 16.09 20.97
C ARG A 383 8.95 17.23 20.96
N TRP A 384 7.77 16.96 21.50
CA TRP A 384 6.66 17.91 21.59
C TRP A 384 6.72 18.72 22.91
N PRO A 385 6.49 20.05 22.91
CA PRO A 385 6.30 20.95 21.77
C PRO A 385 7.51 21.01 20.84
N GLU A 386 7.31 20.93 19.52
CA GLU A 386 8.40 20.84 18.52
C GLU A 386 9.19 22.16 18.36
N PHE A 387 8.60 23.31 18.74
CA PHE A 387 9.24 24.61 18.63
C PHE A 387 9.83 25.04 19.97
N HIS A 388 11.16 25.10 20.03
CA HIS A 388 11.93 25.34 21.24
C HIS A 388 12.53 26.76 21.28
N ALA A 389 11.74 27.76 20.93
CA ALA A 389 12.14 29.15 21.12
C ALA A 389 12.13 29.52 22.63
N PRO A 390 13.20 30.17 23.14
CA PRO A 390 13.18 30.84 24.43
C PRO A 390 12.04 31.85 24.51
N ASP A 391 11.57 32.14 25.73
CA ASP A 391 10.42 33.04 25.94
C ASP A 391 10.64 34.43 25.32
N TRP A 392 11.85 34.97 25.43
CA TRP A 392 12.21 36.27 24.86
C TRP A 392 12.19 36.29 23.32
N ALA A 393 12.35 35.14 22.66
CA ALA A 393 12.37 35.03 21.20
C ALA A 393 10.96 34.83 20.59
N ARG A 394 9.99 34.36 21.40
CA ARG A 394 8.63 34.07 20.93
C ARG A 394 7.86 35.32 20.51
N SER A 395 8.11 36.45 21.17
CA SER A 395 7.45 37.74 20.93
C SER A 395 8.13 38.61 19.86
N MET A 396 9.29 38.20 19.36
CA MET A 396 10.06 38.96 18.36
C MET A 396 9.42 38.92 16.96
N SER A 397 9.81 39.89 16.13
CA SER A 397 9.55 39.85 14.69
C SER A 397 10.16 38.58 14.07
N VAL A 398 9.65 38.15 12.91
CA VAL A 398 10.17 36.95 12.23
C VAL A 398 11.65 37.12 11.89
N GLU A 399 12.03 38.27 11.36
CA GLU A 399 13.41 38.55 10.96
C GLU A 399 14.35 38.61 12.16
N ASP A 400 13.97 39.30 13.24
CA ASP A 400 14.82 39.38 14.43
C ASP A 400 14.97 38.03 15.13
N ARG A 401 13.89 37.24 15.19
CA ARG A 401 13.95 35.87 15.73
C ARG A 401 14.88 35.00 14.89
N GLU A 402 14.82 35.10 13.56
CA GLU A 402 15.70 34.33 12.69
C GLU A 402 17.17 34.77 12.77
N ASN A 403 17.42 36.06 12.94
CA ASN A 403 18.75 36.56 13.25
C ASN A 403 19.27 35.97 14.57
N ALA A 404 18.45 36.01 15.63
CA ALA A 404 18.80 35.45 16.92
C ALA A 404 19.03 33.93 16.87
N LEU A 405 18.17 33.21 16.14
CA LEU A 405 18.32 31.78 15.91
C LEU A 405 19.65 31.46 15.21
N ARG A 406 20.01 32.20 14.17
CA ARG A 406 21.30 32.03 13.48
C ARG A 406 22.48 32.28 14.40
N GLU A 407 22.40 33.27 15.28
CA GLU A 407 23.47 33.50 16.28
C GLU A 407 23.57 32.33 17.27
N TYR A 408 22.44 31.79 17.73
CA TYR A 408 22.43 30.56 18.53
C TYR A 408 23.07 29.38 17.77
N LEU A 409 22.69 29.14 16.50
CA LEU A 409 23.27 28.09 15.67
C LEU A 409 24.79 28.26 15.58
N LYS A 410 25.28 29.47 15.26
CA LYS A 410 26.71 29.76 15.21
C LYS A 410 27.41 29.45 16.53
N LYS A 411 26.83 29.84 17.67
CA LYS A 411 27.42 29.57 19.01
C LYS A 411 27.53 28.08 19.32
N VAL A 412 26.52 27.29 18.95
CA VAL A 412 26.55 25.83 19.13
C VAL A 412 27.65 25.21 18.24
N ILE A 413 27.71 25.59 16.96
CA ILE A 413 28.73 25.06 16.03
C ILE A 413 30.13 25.49 16.45
N GLU A 414 30.35 26.76 16.81
CA GLU A 414 31.65 27.27 17.30
C GLU A 414 32.16 26.45 18.48
N ARG A 415 31.28 26.10 19.42
CA ARG A 415 31.60 25.32 20.61
C ARG A 415 32.00 23.88 20.27
N TYR A 416 31.25 23.23 19.37
CA TYR A 416 31.33 21.79 19.19
C TYR A 416 31.95 21.32 17.87
N LYS A 417 32.34 22.22 16.96
CA LYS A 417 32.97 21.86 15.67
C LYS A 417 34.24 21.01 15.79
N ASN A 418 34.94 21.08 16.90
CA ASN A 418 36.15 20.28 17.12
C ASN A 418 35.87 18.95 17.85
N GLU A 419 34.61 18.68 18.24
CA GLU A 419 34.26 17.40 18.87
C GLU A 419 34.14 16.30 17.81
N SER A 420 35.10 15.37 17.80
CA SER A 420 35.19 14.29 16.80
C SER A 420 34.07 13.26 16.92
N LEU A 421 33.39 13.19 18.08
CA LEU A 421 32.24 12.30 18.28
C LEU A 421 31.02 12.72 17.45
N ILE A 422 30.88 14.01 17.13
CA ILE A 422 29.75 14.51 16.34
C ILE A 422 30.03 14.20 14.87
N GLU A 423 29.20 13.35 14.26
CA GLU A 423 29.33 12.95 12.86
C GLU A 423 28.49 13.80 11.91
N SER A 424 27.45 14.47 12.40
CA SER A 424 26.59 15.35 11.58
C SER A 424 25.79 16.37 12.40
N TRP A 425 25.42 17.46 11.73
CA TRP A 425 24.54 18.49 12.26
C TRP A 425 23.14 18.28 11.70
N GLN A 426 22.14 17.97 12.55
CA GLN A 426 20.75 18.06 12.10
C GLN A 426 20.27 19.49 12.26
N ILE A 427 19.87 20.13 11.15
CA ILE A 427 19.32 21.49 11.16
C ILE A 427 17.82 21.42 10.96
N GLU A 428 17.09 21.85 11.99
CA GLU A 428 15.63 21.77 12.09
C GLU A 428 15.08 20.33 12.07
N ASN A 429 13.89 20.12 12.63
CA ASN A 429 13.18 18.85 12.55
C ASN A 429 11.99 18.96 11.61
N GLU A 430 12.02 18.24 10.48
CA GLU A 430 10.97 18.24 9.47
C GLU A 430 10.52 19.68 9.09
N PRO A 431 11.44 20.54 8.60
CA PRO A 431 11.21 21.98 8.43
C PRO A 431 10.04 22.33 7.48
N PHE A 432 9.64 21.40 6.60
CA PHE A 432 8.54 21.59 5.66
C PHE A 432 7.21 21.03 6.16
N LEU A 433 7.21 20.23 7.23
CA LEU A 433 6.00 19.63 7.76
C LEU A 433 5.20 20.67 8.56
N ARG A 434 3.95 20.88 8.13
CA ARG A 434 3.02 21.84 8.73
C ARG A 434 2.28 21.27 9.94
N PHE A 435 3.03 20.76 10.93
CA PHE A 435 2.50 20.15 12.16
C PHE A 435 2.86 20.98 13.41
N GLY A 436 2.08 20.86 14.49
CA GLY A 436 2.34 21.56 15.77
C GLY A 436 1.90 23.03 15.86
N GLU A 437 2.20 23.64 17.02
CA GLU A 437 2.05 25.08 17.31
C GLU A 437 3.09 25.87 16.51
N ARG A 438 2.68 26.93 15.81
CA ARG A 438 3.49 27.52 14.74
C ARG A 438 4.09 28.86 15.13
N LEU A 439 5.40 28.96 15.02
CA LEU A 439 6.07 30.23 14.82
C LEU A 439 6.28 30.44 13.31
N LYS A 440 5.89 31.62 12.80
CA LYS A 440 6.11 31.98 11.39
C LYS A 440 7.60 31.98 11.07
N ARG A 441 7.97 31.52 9.87
CA ARG A 441 9.33 31.55 9.33
C ARG A 441 9.36 32.46 8.11
N GLY A 442 10.51 33.06 7.85
CA GLY A 442 10.82 33.84 6.67
C GLY A 442 10.98 32.95 5.44
N GLU A 443 11.09 33.59 4.28
CA GLU A 443 11.45 32.92 3.04
C GLU A 443 12.92 32.45 3.11
N ASP A 444 13.19 31.28 2.52
CA ASP A 444 14.53 30.67 2.48
C ASP A 444 15.23 30.52 3.84
N PHE A 445 14.46 30.46 4.94
CA PHE A 445 15.01 30.37 6.30
C PHE A 445 16.02 29.23 6.44
N LEU A 446 15.69 28.08 5.85
CA LEU A 446 16.48 26.86 5.98
C LEU A 446 17.80 26.99 5.21
N GLU A 447 17.80 27.59 4.02
CA GLU A 447 19.00 27.89 3.26
C GLU A 447 19.95 28.81 4.03
N ARG A 448 19.41 29.83 4.70
CA ARG A 448 20.20 30.75 5.52
C ARG A 448 20.80 30.07 6.75
N GLU A 449 20.06 29.16 7.37
CA GLU A 449 20.53 28.38 8.53
C GLU A 449 21.61 27.36 8.13
N ILE A 450 21.39 26.62 7.04
CA ILE A 450 22.39 25.71 6.47
C ILE A 450 23.67 26.49 6.12
N SER A 451 23.53 27.66 5.48
CA SER A 451 24.67 28.50 5.12
C SER A 451 25.41 29.01 6.35
N ALA A 452 24.70 29.40 7.41
CA ALA A 452 25.32 29.82 8.66
C ALA A 452 26.13 28.70 9.31
N VAL A 453 25.61 27.48 9.36
CA VAL A 453 26.31 26.31 9.90
C VAL A 453 27.54 25.98 9.04
N LYS A 454 27.37 25.84 7.72
CA LYS A 454 28.45 25.51 6.78
C LYS A 454 29.55 26.58 6.71
N SER A 455 29.24 27.83 7.06
CA SER A 455 30.25 28.89 7.14
C SER A 455 31.26 28.71 8.29
N ILE A 456 30.95 27.88 9.29
CA ILE A 456 31.79 27.63 10.47
C ILE A 456 32.35 26.20 10.44
N ASP A 457 31.55 25.22 10.04
CA ASP A 457 31.94 23.81 9.88
C ASP A 457 31.37 23.26 8.55
N ASP A 458 32.21 23.25 7.53
CA ASP A 458 31.91 22.70 6.20
C ASP A 458 32.28 21.22 6.07
N LYS A 459 32.92 20.64 7.09
CA LYS A 459 33.45 19.26 7.08
C LYS A 459 32.40 18.25 7.48
N LYS A 460 31.59 18.56 8.52
CA LYS A 460 30.53 17.65 8.96
C LYS A 460 29.29 17.80 8.08
N PRO A 461 28.69 16.70 7.62
CA PRO A 461 27.48 16.75 6.82
C PRO A 461 26.30 17.34 7.59
N VAL A 462 25.45 18.07 6.86
CA VAL A 462 24.17 18.57 7.35
C VAL A 462 23.07 17.55 7.06
N LEU A 463 22.38 17.09 8.10
CA LEU A 463 21.20 16.25 8.03
C LEU A 463 19.94 17.11 8.00
N ILE A 464 19.09 16.90 7.00
CA ILE A 464 17.74 17.50 6.94
C ILE A 464 16.70 16.39 6.94
N THR A 465 15.62 16.60 7.70
CA THR A 465 14.61 15.56 7.91
C THR A 465 13.25 15.91 7.29
N ASP A 466 12.42 14.91 7.01
CA ASP A 466 11.02 15.08 6.56
C ASP A 466 10.16 13.86 6.94
N SER A 467 8.83 14.06 6.97
CA SER A 467 7.89 13.00 7.39
C SER A 467 7.91 11.82 6.45
N GLY A 468 8.04 10.61 7.00
CA GLY A 468 8.00 9.38 6.23
C GLY A 468 6.67 9.14 5.56
N GLU A 469 5.59 9.40 6.29
CA GLU A 469 4.24 8.99 5.94
C GLU A 469 3.59 9.98 4.96
N PHE A 470 3.88 11.28 5.10
CA PHE A 470 3.21 12.32 4.30
C PHE A 470 4.16 13.35 3.66
N GLY A 471 5.43 13.42 4.09
CA GLY A 471 6.40 14.35 3.53
C GLY A 471 6.70 14.03 2.06
N LEU A 472 6.92 15.04 1.22
CA LEU A 472 7.30 14.81 -0.19
C LEU A 472 8.79 14.46 -0.35
N TRP A 473 9.61 14.65 0.69
CA TRP A 473 11.05 14.40 0.77
C TRP A 473 11.94 15.21 -0.18
N TYR A 474 11.49 15.57 -1.39
CA TYR A 474 12.33 16.20 -2.42
C TYR A 474 13.06 17.45 -1.93
N LYS A 475 12.35 18.37 -1.26
CA LYS A 475 12.97 19.62 -0.76
C LYS A 475 14.00 19.35 0.33
N ALA A 476 13.69 18.46 1.28
CA ALA A 476 14.59 18.10 2.37
C ALA A 476 15.82 17.35 1.86
N ALA A 477 15.62 16.31 1.04
CA ALA A 477 16.69 15.50 0.46
C ALA A 477 17.61 16.29 -0.48
N LYS A 478 17.07 17.30 -1.19
CA LYS A 478 17.88 18.19 -2.04
C LYS A 478 18.77 19.14 -1.23
N LYS A 479 18.32 19.57 -0.04
CA LYS A 479 19.01 20.58 0.77
C LYS A 479 20.04 20.01 1.76
N GLY A 480 19.79 18.82 2.31
CA GLY A 480 20.72 18.15 3.21
C GLY A 480 21.80 17.37 2.47
N ASP A 481 22.97 17.23 3.08
CA ASP A 481 24.01 16.28 2.64
C ASP A 481 23.56 14.84 2.95
N VAL A 482 22.84 14.66 4.05
CA VAL A 482 22.13 13.43 4.44
C VAL A 482 20.64 13.73 4.55
N PHE A 483 19.80 12.76 4.17
CA PHE A 483 18.36 12.83 4.36
C PHE A 483 17.90 11.90 5.48
N GLY A 484 17.09 12.40 6.41
CA GLY A 484 16.46 11.60 7.46
C GLY A 484 14.95 11.55 7.33
N THR A 485 14.36 10.38 7.49
CA THR A 485 12.89 10.24 7.47
C THR A 485 12.35 9.72 8.80
N THR A 486 11.15 10.16 9.16
CA THR A 486 10.40 9.55 10.26
C THR A 486 9.76 8.24 9.81
N MET A 487 9.43 7.38 10.77
CA MET A 487 8.78 6.10 10.53
C MET A 487 7.85 5.79 11.71
N TYR A 488 6.73 6.49 11.71
CA TYR A 488 5.60 6.23 12.59
C TYR A 488 4.62 5.30 11.89
N ARG A 489 4.19 4.28 12.63
CA ARG A 489 3.26 3.28 12.12
C ARG A 489 1.88 3.40 12.74
N LYS A 490 1.78 3.86 13.99
CA LYS A 490 0.51 4.03 14.69
C LYS A 490 0.48 5.37 15.40
N VAL A 491 -0.53 6.17 15.08
CA VAL A 491 -0.68 7.51 15.65
C VAL A 491 -2.09 7.72 16.19
N HIS A 492 -2.24 8.73 17.05
CA HIS A 492 -3.55 9.24 17.43
C HIS A 492 -4.00 10.31 16.43
N ALA A 493 -5.02 10.01 15.60
CA ALA A 493 -5.48 10.93 14.57
C ALA A 493 -6.17 12.17 15.18
N LYS A 494 -5.64 13.38 14.95
CA LYS A 494 -6.18 14.62 15.54
C LYS A 494 -7.63 14.93 15.12
N ALA A 495 -7.99 14.65 13.86
CA ALA A 495 -9.31 14.97 13.29
C ALA A 495 -10.35 13.83 13.43
N LEU A 496 -9.90 12.58 13.49
CA LEU A 496 -10.75 11.38 13.46
C LEU A 496 -10.58 10.47 14.70
N GLY A 497 -9.71 10.85 15.64
CA GLY A 497 -9.39 10.05 16.83
C GLY A 497 -10.57 9.89 17.80
N TRP A 498 -11.59 10.74 17.73
CA TRP A 498 -12.81 10.56 18.52
C TRP A 498 -13.70 9.39 18.02
N LEU A 499 -13.57 9.02 16.74
CA LEU A 499 -14.29 7.88 16.13
C LEU A 499 -13.46 6.60 16.14
N PHE A 500 -12.16 6.70 15.85
CA PHE A 500 -11.31 5.53 15.58
C PHE A 500 -10.16 5.35 16.58
N GLY A 501 -9.96 6.27 17.53
CA GLY A 501 -8.84 6.22 18.46
C GLY A 501 -7.49 6.29 17.76
N ASN A 502 -6.58 5.37 18.14
CA ASN A 502 -5.29 5.21 17.49
C ASN A 502 -5.45 4.44 16.17
N ILE A 503 -4.88 4.98 15.10
CA ILE A 503 -4.93 4.40 13.76
C ILE A 503 -3.54 3.92 13.41
N GLU A 504 -3.44 2.66 13.02
CA GLU A 504 -2.26 2.14 12.33
C GLU A 504 -2.32 2.56 10.87
N TYR A 505 -1.26 3.20 10.40
CA TYR A 505 -1.21 3.69 9.04
C TYR A 505 -1.23 2.52 8.06
N PRO A 506 -2.07 2.62 7.01
CA PRO A 506 -2.15 1.63 5.95
C PRO A 506 -0.94 1.69 4.99
N ILE A 507 0.28 1.83 5.51
CA ILE A 507 1.51 2.07 4.74
C ILE A 507 2.45 0.88 4.95
N GLY A 508 2.60 0.03 3.94
CA GLY A 508 3.56 -1.07 3.94
C GLY A 508 5.01 -0.61 3.71
N PRO A 509 6.02 -1.43 4.04
CA PRO A 509 7.44 -1.06 3.90
C PRO A 509 7.86 -0.81 2.44
N GLU A 510 7.13 -1.34 1.46
CA GLU A 510 7.30 -1.01 0.03
C GLU A 510 7.13 0.48 -0.29
N HIS A 511 6.36 1.21 0.51
CA HIS A 511 6.17 2.65 0.34
C HIS A 511 7.51 3.37 0.44
N PHE A 512 8.27 3.10 1.50
CA PHE A 512 9.57 3.72 1.75
C PHE A 512 10.58 3.38 0.65
N ARG A 513 10.64 2.10 0.22
CA ARG A 513 11.51 1.65 -0.87
C ARG A 513 11.24 2.37 -2.19
N LEU A 514 9.97 2.47 -2.59
CA LEU A 514 9.61 3.14 -3.83
C LEU A 514 9.89 4.64 -3.74
N LYS A 515 9.51 5.25 -2.63
CA LYS A 515 9.68 6.68 -2.39
C LYS A 515 11.16 7.06 -2.40
N GLU A 516 12.02 6.30 -1.73
CA GLU A 516 13.47 6.49 -1.76
C GLU A 516 14.00 6.49 -3.20
N LYS A 517 13.67 5.47 -4.01
CA LYS A 517 14.11 5.39 -5.41
C LYS A 517 13.65 6.58 -6.25
N ILE A 518 12.40 6.99 -6.10
CA ILE A 518 11.85 8.17 -6.80
C ILE A 518 12.64 9.41 -6.41
N ILE A 519 12.89 9.63 -5.12
CA ILE A 519 13.56 10.83 -4.65
C ILE A 519 15.02 10.87 -5.10
N ARG A 520 15.75 9.76 -5.01
CA ARG A 520 17.12 9.64 -5.56
C ARG A 520 17.19 10.00 -7.03
N PHE A 521 16.23 9.51 -7.81
CA PHE A 521 16.10 9.87 -9.23
C PHE A 521 15.83 11.37 -9.41
N LEU A 522 14.86 11.94 -8.68
CA LEU A 522 14.48 13.35 -8.81
C LEU A 522 15.59 14.33 -8.40
N ILE A 523 16.40 13.98 -7.40
CA ILE A 523 17.54 14.82 -6.97
C ILE A 523 18.83 14.49 -7.75
N ASN A 524 18.82 13.46 -8.59
CA ASN A 524 19.98 12.94 -9.32
C ASN A 524 21.18 12.61 -8.40
N ASP A 525 20.92 11.96 -7.26
CA ASP A 525 21.94 11.52 -6.30
C ASP A 525 21.58 10.14 -5.74
N PHE A 526 22.14 9.10 -6.38
CA PHE A 526 21.93 7.71 -6.00
C PHE A 526 22.82 7.25 -4.85
N THR A 527 23.83 8.04 -4.48
CA THR A 527 24.79 7.75 -3.40
C THR A 527 24.42 8.43 -2.08
N LYS A 528 23.49 9.40 -2.10
CA LYS A 528 23.06 10.13 -0.91
C LYS A 528 22.68 9.18 0.22
N LYS A 529 23.12 9.49 1.43
CA LYS A 529 22.74 8.69 2.59
C LYS A 529 21.30 9.02 3.01
N PHE A 530 20.46 7.98 3.10
CA PHE A 530 19.08 8.06 3.60
C PHE A 530 18.99 7.23 4.87
N ILE A 531 18.49 7.83 5.95
CA ILE A 531 18.39 7.18 7.26
C ILE A 531 16.98 7.32 7.83
N VAL A 532 16.60 6.41 8.72
CA VAL A 532 15.38 6.55 9.52
C VAL A 532 15.75 7.21 10.83
N ILE A 533 15.39 8.48 11.00
CA ILE A 533 15.83 9.30 12.13
C ILE A 533 14.85 9.28 13.31
N GLU A 534 13.62 8.83 13.08
CA GLU A 534 12.59 8.62 14.10
C GLU A 534 11.80 7.34 13.82
N LEU A 535 12.33 6.20 14.25
CA LEU A 535 11.60 4.93 14.23
C LEU A 535 10.74 4.82 15.49
N GLN A 536 9.42 4.71 15.31
CA GLN A 536 8.49 4.62 16.43
C GLN A 536 8.82 3.45 17.35
N ALA A 537 9.08 3.76 18.62
CA ALA A 537 9.48 2.78 19.63
C ALA A 537 8.81 3.03 20.99
N GLU A 538 7.78 3.87 21.02
CA GLU A 538 6.99 4.24 22.20
C GLU A 538 5.50 4.40 21.83
N PRO A 539 4.59 4.37 22.82
CA PRO A 539 3.18 4.70 22.61
C PRO A 539 2.99 6.12 22.09
N TRP A 540 2.06 6.28 21.13
CA TRP A 540 1.58 7.59 20.71
C TRP A 540 0.23 7.89 21.36
N SER A 541 0.13 9.01 22.09
CA SER A 541 -1.10 9.42 22.75
C SER A 541 -1.38 10.92 22.63
N LYS A 542 -2.65 11.30 22.83
CA LYS A 542 -3.10 12.70 22.89
C LYS A 542 -2.70 13.39 24.21
N ILE A 543 -2.61 12.63 25.29
CA ILE A 543 -2.14 13.12 26.60
C ILE A 543 -0.76 12.57 26.88
N ALA A 544 -0.03 13.25 27.77
CA ALA A 544 1.33 12.89 28.14
C ALA A 544 1.37 11.47 28.75
N LEU A 545 2.39 10.68 28.40
CA LEU A 545 2.41 9.24 28.67
C LEU A 545 2.41 8.91 30.16
N GLU A 546 3.01 9.75 30.99
CA GLU A 546 3.06 9.58 32.45
C GLU A 546 1.67 9.65 33.11
N LYS A 547 0.68 10.22 32.42
CA LYS A 547 -0.72 10.35 32.85
C LYS A 547 -1.62 9.21 32.37
N ILE A 548 -1.09 8.32 31.52
CA ILE A 548 -1.82 7.18 30.98
C ILE A 548 -1.55 5.96 31.85
N THR A 549 -2.57 5.12 32.06
CA THR A 549 -2.40 3.88 32.82
C THR A 549 -1.42 2.93 32.12
N TYR A 550 -0.76 2.06 32.88
CA TYR A 550 0.16 1.08 32.32
C TYR A 550 -0.52 0.22 31.23
N ASP A 551 -1.69 -0.34 31.54
CA ASP A 551 -2.43 -1.22 30.61
C ASP A 551 -2.78 -0.52 29.29
N GLU A 552 -3.18 0.76 29.36
CA GLU A 552 -3.43 1.56 28.16
C GLU A 552 -2.13 1.79 27.36
N GLN A 553 -1.01 2.10 28.00
CA GLN A 553 0.27 2.28 27.31
C GLN A 553 0.69 1.00 26.57
N ILE A 554 0.58 -0.16 27.23
CA ILE A 554 0.91 -1.47 26.63
C ILE A 554 -0.07 -1.83 25.50
N LYS A 555 -1.36 -1.47 25.63
CA LYS A 555 -2.34 -1.65 24.55
C LYS A 555 -2.02 -0.78 23.33
N LEU A 556 -1.56 0.45 23.56
CA LEU A 556 -1.18 1.36 22.47
C LEU A 556 0.11 0.90 21.76
N PHE A 557 1.05 0.32 22.52
CA PHE A 557 2.34 -0.15 22.00
C PHE A 557 2.77 -1.45 22.69
N SER A 558 2.26 -2.59 22.20
CA SER A 558 2.58 -3.91 22.75
C SER A 558 3.99 -4.36 22.34
N LEU A 559 4.54 -5.35 23.04
CA LEU A 559 5.83 -5.94 22.67
C LEU A 559 5.79 -6.61 21.29
N ASP A 560 4.69 -7.27 20.95
CA ASP A 560 4.48 -7.86 19.61
C ASP A 560 4.48 -6.78 18.53
N TYR A 561 3.85 -5.65 18.80
CA TYR A 561 3.85 -4.51 17.89
C TYR A 561 5.24 -3.87 17.75
N PHE A 562 6.03 -3.84 18.84
CA PHE A 562 7.41 -3.40 18.78
C PHE A 562 8.25 -4.36 17.90
N ALA A 563 8.13 -5.68 18.12
CA ALA A 563 8.84 -6.68 17.31
C ALA A 563 8.44 -6.63 15.82
N ASP A 564 7.15 -6.45 15.54
CA ASP A 564 6.64 -6.21 14.19
C ASP A 564 7.20 -4.91 13.59
N THR A 565 7.38 -3.86 14.38
CA THR A 565 8.01 -2.61 13.93
C THR A 565 9.48 -2.79 13.56
N ILE A 566 10.21 -3.67 14.25
CA ILE A 566 11.58 -4.05 13.86
C ILE A 566 11.58 -4.81 12.54
N ARG A 567 10.67 -5.77 12.36
CA ARG A 567 10.52 -6.49 11.09
C ARG A 567 10.19 -5.53 9.94
N TYR A 568 9.21 -4.65 10.15
CA TYR A 568 8.82 -3.60 9.21
C TYR A 568 10.02 -2.73 8.83
N ALA A 569 10.75 -2.23 9.83
CA ALA A 569 11.96 -1.42 9.61
C ALA A 569 12.96 -2.18 8.74
N LYS A 570 13.31 -3.43 9.07
CA LYS A 570 14.22 -4.26 8.27
C LYS A 570 13.75 -4.41 6.80
N GLU A 571 12.45 -4.49 6.56
CA GLU A 571 11.83 -4.60 5.23
C GLU A 571 11.77 -3.28 4.44
N THR A 572 12.01 -2.13 5.08
CA THR A 572 12.08 -0.84 4.36
C THR A 572 13.38 -0.65 3.58
N GLY A 573 14.45 -1.39 3.92
CA GLY A 573 15.69 -1.41 3.16
C GLY A 573 16.74 -0.34 3.52
N PHE A 574 16.49 0.54 4.50
CA PHE A 574 17.52 1.47 5.00
C PHE A 574 18.59 0.75 5.83
N ASP A 575 19.72 1.43 6.04
CA ASP A 575 20.88 0.88 6.77
C ASP A 575 21.00 1.43 8.20
N GLU A 576 20.42 2.61 8.49
CA GLU A 576 20.51 3.24 9.80
C GLU A 576 19.13 3.64 10.33
N TYR A 577 18.85 3.26 11.57
CA TYR A 577 17.58 3.51 12.25
C TYR A 577 17.81 4.06 13.65
N TYR A 578 17.16 5.17 13.98
CA TYR A 578 17.20 5.79 15.29
C TYR A 578 15.87 5.58 16.00
N PHE A 579 15.88 4.79 17.08
CA PHE A 579 14.70 4.57 17.90
C PHE A 579 14.22 5.85 18.57
N TRP A 580 12.91 6.03 18.57
CA TRP A 580 12.18 7.04 19.30
C TRP A 580 11.41 6.38 20.45
N GLY A 581 11.99 6.36 21.66
CA GLY A 581 11.35 5.70 22.81
C GLY A 581 12.23 5.16 23.92
N ALA A 582 13.55 5.35 23.87
CA ALA A 582 14.46 4.74 24.84
C ALA A 582 14.18 5.18 26.29
N GLU A 583 13.79 6.43 26.48
CA GLU A 583 13.39 6.99 27.78
C GLU A 583 12.12 6.31 28.30
N TRP A 584 11.17 5.99 27.42
CA TRP A 584 9.94 5.29 27.78
C TRP A 584 10.21 3.85 28.22
N TRP A 585 11.12 3.13 27.55
CA TRP A 585 11.50 1.78 27.99
C TRP A 585 12.10 1.78 29.40
N TYR A 586 12.94 2.78 29.71
CA TYR A 586 13.50 2.95 31.06
C TYR A 586 12.40 3.30 32.07
N PHE A 587 11.50 4.22 31.71
CA PHE A 587 10.35 4.58 32.54
C PHE A 587 9.47 3.39 32.90
N ILE A 588 9.11 2.56 31.93
CA ILE A 588 8.28 1.37 32.18
C ILE A 588 9.00 0.36 33.07
N LYS A 589 10.30 0.17 32.85
CA LYS A 589 11.15 -0.69 33.68
C LYS A 589 11.20 -0.20 35.13
N GLU A 590 11.48 1.07 35.38
CA GLU A 590 11.69 1.57 36.74
C GLU A 590 10.36 1.80 37.48
N LYS A 591 9.37 2.41 36.83
CA LYS A 591 8.08 2.73 37.48
C LYS A 591 7.15 1.53 37.64
N TYR A 592 7.11 0.65 36.64
CA TYR A 592 6.16 -0.48 36.60
C TYR A 592 6.85 -1.85 36.72
N GLN A 593 8.17 -1.89 36.92
CA GLN A 593 8.95 -3.12 37.08
C GLN A 593 8.85 -4.07 35.86
N ASP A 594 8.52 -3.54 34.68
CA ASP A 594 8.42 -4.29 33.44
C ASP A 594 9.65 -4.07 32.55
N SER A 595 10.60 -5.00 32.65
CA SER A 595 11.85 -4.97 31.88
C SER A 595 11.74 -5.55 30.47
N ARG A 596 10.56 -6.02 30.01
CA ARG A 596 10.44 -6.74 28.74
C ARG A 596 10.84 -5.89 27.53
N TYR A 597 10.44 -4.62 27.49
CA TYR A 597 10.82 -3.69 26.41
C TYR A 597 12.32 -3.40 26.42
N TRP A 598 12.88 -3.16 27.61
CA TRP A 598 14.32 -2.93 27.79
C TRP A 598 15.15 -4.13 27.34
N ASN A 599 14.76 -5.34 27.75
CA ASN A 599 15.43 -6.57 27.39
C ASN A 599 15.30 -6.85 25.89
N PHE A 600 14.13 -6.61 25.29
CA PHE A 600 13.96 -6.72 23.85
C PHE A 600 14.85 -5.73 23.09
N ALA A 601 14.92 -4.47 23.52
CA ALA A 601 15.82 -3.48 22.95
C ALA A 601 17.29 -3.91 23.03
N LYS A 602 17.74 -4.50 24.16
CA LYS A 602 19.09 -5.08 24.27
C LYS A 602 19.38 -6.12 23.19
N THR A 603 18.42 -7.00 22.87
CA THR A 603 18.61 -8.01 21.82
C THR A 603 18.81 -7.39 20.43
N ILE A 604 18.31 -6.18 20.20
CA ILE A 604 18.45 -5.47 18.92
C ILE A 604 19.83 -4.82 18.82
N PHE A 605 20.29 -4.14 19.87
CA PHE A 605 21.61 -3.47 19.86
C PHE A 605 22.79 -4.44 19.97
N ASN A 606 22.56 -5.65 20.46
CA ASN A 606 23.57 -6.72 20.54
C ASN A 606 23.70 -7.57 19.26
N GLN A 607 22.84 -7.33 18.26
CA GLN A 607 23.04 -7.84 16.89
C GLN A 607 24.11 -7.01 16.20
#